data_AF-E2Z9S2-F1
#
_entry.id   AF-E2Z9S2-F1
#
_cell.length_a   1.000
_cell.length_b   1.000
_cell.length_c   1.000
_cell.angle_alpha   90.00
_cell.angle_beta   90.00
_cell.angle_gamma   90.00
#
_symmetry.space_group_name_H-M   'P 1'
#
loop_
_entity.id
_entity.type
_entity.pdbx_description
1 polymer ?
#
loop_
_entity_poly.entity_id
_entity_poly.type
_entity_poly.pdbx_seq_one_letter_code
_entity_poly.pdbx_strand_id
1 'polypeptide(L)'
;MVYVITVRICHCKYYATDLKGSLSNSIQDSMIFLTEDAANAHIGPLEWIYEDRLEVSAIVEVTMTPLSTIIPKAPLKRIASLGY
;
A
#
# COMPACT_ATOMS: atom_id res chain seq x y z
N MET A 1 9.97 10.26 -6.85
CA MET A 1 9.66 8.84 -6.67
C MET A 1 9.09 8.66 -5.28
N VAL A 2 8.29 7.62 -5.06
CA VAL A 2 7.78 7.26 -3.75
C VAL A 2 7.94 5.76 -3.54
N TYR A 3 7.89 5.33 -2.28
CA TYR A 3 8.07 3.94 -1.89
C TYR A 3 6.75 3.41 -1.36
N VAL A 4 6.36 2.23 -1.83
CA VAL A 4 5.14 1.54 -1.39
C VAL A 4 5.51 0.16 -0.87
N ILE A 5 4.75 -0.33 0.10
CA ILE A 5 4.95 -1.67 0.64
C ILE A 5 4.09 -2.64 -0.13
N THR A 6 4.74 -3.66 -0.68
CA THR A 6 4.10 -4.77 -1.37
C THR A 6 4.20 -6.04 -0.55
N VAL A 7 3.13 -6.83 -0.55
CA VAL A 7 3.02 -8.04 0.26
C VAL A 7 2.70 -9.19 -0.68
N ARG A 8 3.50 -10.25 -0.64
CA ARG A 8 3.21 -11.49 -1.36
C ARG A 8 2.72 -12.52 -0.36
N ILE A 9 1.52 -13.02 -0.61
CA ILE A 9 0.93 -14.13 0.13
C ILE A 9 0.61 -15.22 -0.88
N CYS A 10 1.18 -16.40 -0.68
CA CYS A 10 1.15 -17.51 -1.64
C CYS A 10 1.64 -17.05 -3.04
N HIS A 11 0.74 -16.93 -4.02
CA HIS A 11 1.05 -16.52 -5.40
C HIS A 11 0.45 -15.16 -5.77
N CYS A 12 -0.12 -14.44 -4.80
CA CYS A 12 -0.80 -13.18 -5.02
C CYS A 12 0.05 -12.02 -4.49
N LYS A 13 0.06 -10.91 -5.23
CA LYS A 13 0.72 -9.65 -4.84
C LYS A 13 -0.33 -8.63 -4.42
N TYR A 14 -0.13 -8.06 -3.25
CA TYR A 14 -0.97 -7.03 -2.65
C TYR A 14 -0.13 -5.79 -2.31
N TYR A 15 -0.81 -4.68 -2.01
CA TYR A 15 -0.24 -3.45 -1.47
C TYR A 15 -0.76 -3.24 -0.06
N ALA A 16 0.12 -2.87 0.87
CA ALA A 16 -0.30 -2.48 2.22
C ALA A 16 -0.98 -1.11 2.17
N THR A 17 -2.19 -1.01 2.76
CA THR A 17 -2.97 0.24 2.79
C THR A 17 -2.87 0.96 4.14
N ASP A 18 -2.48 0.24 5.19
CA ASP A 18 -2.21 0.78 6.51
C ASP A 18 -1.14 -0.04 7.27
N LEU A 19 -0.74 0.46 8.44
CA LEU A 19 0.17 -0.24 9.36
C LEU A 19 -0.52 -1.29 10.24
N LYS A 20 -1.83 -1.48 10.08
CA LYS A 20 -2.63 -2.45 10.83
C LYS A 20 -2.79 -3.77 10.07
N GLY A 21 -2.22 -3.91 8.88
CA GLY A 21 -2.26 -5.12 8.07
C GLY A 21 -3.43 -5.17 7.09
N SER A 22 -3.97 -4.03 6.66
CA SER A 22 -4.95 -3.99 5.56
C SER A 22 -4.25 -4.08 4.21
N LEU A 23 -4.86 -4.82 3.26
CA LEU A 23 -4.32 -5.10 1.93
C LEU A 23 -5.28 -4.64 0.82
N SER A 24 -4.71 -4.16 -0.30
CA SER A 24 -5.43 -3.90 -1.55
C SER A 24 -4.71 -4.49 -2.74
N ASN A 25 -5.46 -4.83 -3.78
CA ASN A 25 -4.91 -5.20 -5.10
C ASN A 25 -4.56 -3.96 -5.95
N SER A 26 -4.95 -2.77 -5.50
CA SER A 26 -4.73 -1.50 -6.19
C SER A 26 -3.59 -0.73 -5.54
N ILE A 27 -2.63 -0.30 -6.36
CA ILE A 27 -1.54 0.58 -5.91
C ILE A 27 -2.06 1.97 -5.47
N GLN A 28 -3.24 2.38 -5.92
CA GLN A 28 -3.82 3.69 -5.58
C GLN A 28 -4.25 3.78 -4.10
N ASP A 29 -4.53 2.63 -3.49
CA ASP A 29 -4.91 2.54 -2.08
C ASP A 29 -3.69 2.34 -1.16
N SER A 30 -2.50 2.24 -1.76
CA SER A 30 -1.28 1.91 -1.01
C SER A 30 -0.84 3.05 -0.11
N MET A 31 -0.28 2.68 1.04
CA MET A 31 0.43 3.61 1.89
C MET A 31 1.74 4.04 1.21
N ILE A 32 2.02 5.34 1.26
CA ILE A 32 3.11 5.96 0.53
C ILE A 32 4.17 6.45 1.51
N PHE A 33 5.43 6.12 1.25
CA PHE A 33 6.59 6.62 1.96
C PHE A 33 7.43 7.51 1.04
N LEU A 34 7.95 8.60 1.59
CA LEU A 34 8.81 9.54 0.86
C LEU A 34 10.28 9.08 0.82
N THR A 35 10.67 8.18 1.71
CA THR A 35 12.03 7.65 1.85
C THR A 35 12.00 6.13 2.00
N GLU A 36 13.01 5.47 1.46
CA GLU A 36 13.16 4.01 1.53
C GLU A 36 13.30 3.52 2.98
N ASP A 37 14.11 4.21 3.80
CA ASP A 37 14.37 3.84 5.19
C ASP A 37 13.08 3.80 6.02
N ALA A 38 12.21 4.80 5.84
CA ALA A 38 10.91 4.84 6.52
C ALA A 38 10.03 3.65 6.11
N ALA A 39 10.04 3.24 4.84
CA ALA A 39 9.29 2.08 4.39
C ALA A 39 9.89 0.77 4.94
N ASN A 40 11.22 0.64 4.92
CA ASN A 40 11.95 -0.54 5.39
C ASN A 40 11.75 -0.80 6.89
N ALA A 41 11.61 0.26 7.69
CA ALA A 41 11.33 0.14 9.13
C ALA A 41 10.04 -0.63 9.44
N HIS A 42 9.13 -0.78 8.46
CA HIS A 42 7.86 -1.47 8.63
C HIS A 42 7.80 -2.89 8.06
N ILE A 43 8.86 -3.38 7.39
CA ILE A 43 8.87 -4.73 6.80
C ILE A 43 8.60 -5.80 7.86
N GLY A 44 9.48 -5.91 8.86
CA GLY A 44 9.37 -6.95 9.89
C GLY A 44 8.05 -6.89 10.68
N PRO A 45 7.63 -5.71 11.20
CA PRO A 45 6.35 -5.59 11.89
C PRO A 45 5.15 -5.99 11.03
N LEU A 46 5.11 -5.61 9.75
CA LEU A 46 4.01 -5.96 8.87
C LEU A 46 4.02 -7.44 8.51
N GLU A 47 5.18 -8.01 8.24
CA GLU A 47 5.35 -9.44 7.96
C GLU A 47 4.76 -10.27 9.09
N TRP A 48 5.15 -9.97 10.33
CA TRP A 48 4.59 -10.62 11.52
C TRP A 48 3.07 -10.47 11.63
N ILE A 49 2.52 -9.28 11.37
CA ILE A 49 1.07 -9.04 11.41
C ILE A 49 0.33 -9.91 10.37
N TYR A 50 0.88 -10.05 9.17
CA TYR A 50 0.25 -10.86 8.12
C TYR A 50 0.33 -12.35 8.42
N GLU A 51 1.48 -12.83 8.86
CA GLU A 51 1.68 -14.25 9.20
C GLU A 51 0.81 -14.68 10.39
N ASP A 52 0.72 -13.86 11.43
CA ASP A 52 -0.11 -14.12 12.61
C ASP A 52 -1.60 -14.16 12.28
N ARG A 53 -2.09 -13.24 11.44
CA ARG A 53 -3.52 -13.14 11.13
C ARG A 53 -4.02 -14.11 10.08
N LEU A 54 -3.18 -14.41 9.10
CA LEU A 54 -3.57 -15.21 7.94
C LEU A 54 -3.11 -16.66 8.07
N GLU A 55 -2.30 -16.99 9.08
CA GLU A 55 -1.73 -18.31 9.31
C GLU A 55 -0.98 -18.86 8.08
N VAL A 56 -0.40 -17.96 7.29
CA VAL A 56 0.36 -18.26 6.07
C VAL A 56 1.61 -17.39 5.99
N SER A 57 2.66 -17.90 5.35
CA SER A 57 3.87 -17.10 5.14
C SER A 57 3.59 -15.92 4.21
N ALA A 58 4.03 -14.75 4.63
CA ALA A 58 3.92 -13.50 3.91
C ALA A 58 5.31 -12.94 3.64
N ILE A 59 5.57 -12.45 2.43
CA ILE A 59 6.83 -11.78 2.09
C ILE A 59 6.52 -10.30 1.90
N VAL A 60 7.14 -9.45 2.71
CA VAL A 60 6.96 -8.00 2.65
C VAL A 60 8.17 -7.36 1.97
N GLU A 61 7.93 -6.57 0.92
CA GLU A 61 8.96 -5.93 0.10
C GLU A 61 8.64 -4.44 -0.07
N VAL A 62 9.67 -3.60 -0.21
CA VAL A 62 9.51 -2.19 -0.58
C VAL A 62 9.70 -2.04 -2.09
N THR A 63 8.74 -1.42 -2.76
CA THR A 63 8.79 -1.13 -4.20
C THR A 63 8.86 0.38 -4.42
N MET A 64 9.84 0.84 -5.18
CA MET A 64 9.91 2.22 -5.65
C MET A 64 8.99 2.42 -6.86
N THR A 65 8.16 3.46 -6.85
CA THR A 65 7.21 3.76 -7.92
C THR A 65 7.10 5.27 -8.22
N PRO A 66 6.79 5.67 -9.46
CA PRO A 66 6.45 7.06 -9.76
C PRO A 66 5.14 7.46 -9.10
N LEU A 67 5.09 8.67 -8.51
CA LEU A 67 3.87 9.19 -7.86
C LEU A 67 2.66 9.23 -8.81
N SER A 68 2.89 9.45 -10.11
CA SER A 68 1.87 9.44 -11.16
C SER A 68 1.14 8.11 -11.34
N THR A 69 1.68 7.02 -10.81
CA THR A 69 1.02 5.68 -10.82
C THR A 69 -0.01 5.53 -9.70
N ILE A 70 0.16 6.28 -8.61
CA ILE A 70 -0.70 6.21 -7.42
C ILE A 70 -1.87 7.20 -7.54
N ILE A 71 -1.64 8.34 -8.19
CA ILE A 71 -2.69 9.33 -8.43
C ILE A 71 -3.78 8.69 -9.32
N PRO A 72 -5.03 8.59 -8.86
CA PRO A 72 -6.13 8.08 -9.66
C PRO A 72 -6.27 8.92 -10.94
N LYS A 73 -6.27 8.28 -12.10
CA LYS A 73 -6.45 8.95 -13.40
C LYS A 73 -7.88 9.47 -13.64
N ALA A 74 -8.78 9.35 -12.66
CA ALA A 74 -10.12 9.88 -12.77
C ALA A 74 -10.09 11.42 -12.67
N PRO A 75 -10.83 12.15 -13.52
CA PRO A 75 -11.00 13.57 -13.32
C PRO A 75 -11.63 13.78 -11.94
N LEU A 76 -11.02 14.66 -11.13
CA LEU A 76 -11.65 15.21 -9.93
C LEU A 76 -13.02 15.77 -10.35
N LYS A 77 -14.09 14.98 -10.25
CA LYS A 77 -15.45 15.48 -10.33
C LYS A 77 -15.58 16.39 -9.12
N ARG A 78 -15.33 17.68 -9.34
CA ARG A 78 -15.57 18.75 -8.39
C ARG A 78 -17.00 18.50 -7.89
N ILE A 79 -17.14 18.13 -6.63
CA ILE A 79 -18.46 18.10 -6.00
C ILE A 79 -18.86 19.57 -5.97
N ALA A 80 -19.55 20.02 -7.01
CA ALA A 80 -20.30 21.25 -6.96
C ALA A 80 -21.33 21.01 -5.88
N SER A 81 -21.13 21.65 -4.73
CA SER A 81 -22.17 21.82 -3.72
C SER A 81 -23.39 22.39 -4.44
N LEU A 82 -24.37 21.54 -4.71
CA LEU A 82 -25.71 21.98 -5.08
C LEU A 82 -26.22 22.75 -3.87
N GLY A 83 -26.23 24.08 -4.01
CA GLY A 83 -26.90 24.94 -3.07
C GLY A 83 -28.39 24.61 -3.05
N TYR A 84 -28.95 24.58 -1.84
CA TYR A 84 -30.32 24.95 -1.51
C TYR A 84 -30.30 25.49 -0.08
#